data_AF-A0A1B1LTI8-F1
#
_entry.id   AF-A0A1B1LTI8-F1
#
_cell.length_a   1.000
_cell.length_b   1.000
_cell.length_c   1.000
_cell.angle_alpha   90.00
_cell.angle_beta   90.00
_cell.angle_gamma   90.00
#
_symmetry.space_group_name_H-M   'P 1'
#
loop_
_entity.id
_entity.type
_entity.pdbx_description
1 polymer ?
#
loop_
_entity_poly.entity_id
_entity_poly.type
_entity_poly.pdbx_seq_one_letter_code
_entity_poly.pdbx_strand_id
1 'polypeptide(L)'
;TPSDPIAREYLHWIVTDIPGTTTASFGSQLISYEIPRPMIGIHRYVFVLFKQTGRQTVLIPPRSRRNFSTRDFADPNGLGLPVAAVYFNAQRETA
;
A
#
# COMPACT_ATOMS: atom_id res chain seq x y z
N THR A 1 0.32 -15.33 9.80
CA THR A 1 1.04 -14.61 10.88
C THR A 1 2.34 -14.06 10.31
N PRO A 2 3.14 -13.26 11.02
CA PRO A 2 4.47 -12.88 10.51
C PRO A 2 5.36 -14.10 10.25
N SER A 3 5.23 -15.14 11.07
CA SER A 3 5.98 -16.41 10.96
C SER A 3 5.47 -17.34 9.86
N ASP A 4 4.21 -17.21 9.45
CA ASP A 4 3.59 -17.94 8.33
C ASP A 4 2.67 -17.00 7.52
N PRO A 5 3.24 -16.22 6.57
CA PRO A 5 2.58 -15.09 5.94
C PRO A 5 1.79 -15.50 4.68
N ILE A 6 0.79 -16.38 4.83
CA ILE A 6 -0.02 -16.96 3.73
C ILE A 6 -0.71 -15.91 2.83
N ALA A 7 -1.05 -14.74 3.36
CA ALA A 7 -1.76 -13.68 2.63
C ALA A 7 -0.89 -12.46 2.31
N ARG A 8 0.44 -12.61 2.30
CA ARG A 8 1.38 -11.49 2.09
C ARG A 8 1.46 -11.09 0.62
N GLU A 9 1.45 -9.81 0.28
CA GLU A 9 1.12 -8.64 1.13
C GLU A 9 -0.41 -8.48 1.23
N TYR A 10 -0.90 -7.88 2.31
CA TYR A 10 -2.30 -7.46 2.40
C TYR A 10 -2.41 -5.96 2.10
N LEU A 11 -3.17 -5.60 1.08
CA LEU A 11 -3.34 -4.22 0.66
C LEU A 11 -4.35 -3.49 1.54
N HIS A 12 -3.85 -2.53 2.32
CA HIS A 12 -4.69 -1.69 3.18
C HIS A 12 -5.25 -0.46 2.46
N TRP A 13 -4.47 0.18 1.58
CA TRP A 13 -4.84 1.49 1.01
C TRP A 13 -4.06 1.79 -0.27
N ILE A 14 -4.71 2.39 -1.28
CA ILE A 14 -4.05 3.00 -2.44
C ILE A 14 -4.70 4.35 -2.71
N VAL A 15 -3.86 5.37 -2.84
CA VAL A 15 -4.21 6.68 -3.37
C VAL A 15 -3.25 7.02 -4.51
N THR A 16 -3.79 7.43 -5.64
CA THR A 16 -3.04 7.85 -6.83
C THR A 16 -3.21 9.34 -7.06
N ASP A 17 -2.46 9.90 -8.01
CA ASP A 17 -2.62 11.26 -8.50
C ASP A 17 -2.50 12.34 -7.41
N ILE A 18 -1.71 12.07 -6.37
CA ILE A 18 -1.42 13.04 -5.30
C ILE A 18 -0.54 14.16 -5.89
N PRO A 19 -0.99 15.42 -5.90
CA PRO A 19 -0.15 16.53 -6.33
C PRO A 19 1.09 16.67 -5.43
N GLY A 20 2.24 16.99 -6.02
CA GLY A 20 3.45 17.28 -5.25
C GLY A 20 3.20 18.33 -4.17
N THR A 21 3.89 18.20 -3.03
CA THR A 21 3.76 19.07 -1.84
C THR A 21 2.37 19.08 -1.17
N THR A 22 1.46 18.19 -1.55
CA THR A 22 0.16 18.01 -0.89
C THR A 22 0.10 16.67 -0.15
N THR A 23 -1.07 16.33 0.38
CA THR A 23 -1.32 15.08 1.12
C THR A 23 -2.23 14.14 0.34
N ALA A 24 -2.35 12.90 0.80
CA ALA A 24 -3.21 11.88 0.20
C ALA A 24 -4.69 12.29 0.09
N SER A 25 -5.17 13.30 0.83
CA SER A 25 -6.55 13.80 0.69
C SER A 25 -6.82 14.51 -0.64
N PHE A 26 -5.78 14.93 -1.37
CA PHE A 26 -5.88 15.58 -2.68
C PHE A 26 -5.73 14.60 -3.85
N GLY A 27 -5.40 13.34 -3.57
CA GLY A 27 -5.30 12.29 -4.58
C GLY A 27 -6.64 11.61 -4.87
N SER A 28 -6.61 10.68 -5.83
CA SER A 28 -7.72 9.80 -6.15
C SER A 28 -7.60 8.49 -5.37
N GLN A 29 -8.61 8.16 -4.57
CA GLN A 29 -8.60 6.91 -3.82
C GLN A 29 -8.96 5.73 -4.75
N LEU A 30 -7.96 4.91 -5.08
CA LEU A 30 -8.16 3.71 -5.88
C LEU A 30 -8.67 2.53 -5.03
N ILE A 31 -8.13 2.40 -3.82
CA ILE A 31 -8.53 1.37 -2.85
C ILE A 31 -8.72 2.06 -1.51
N SER A 32 -9.91 1.92 -0.93
CA SER A 32 -10.25 2.53 0.36
C SER A 32 -9.38 2.01 1.50
N TYR A 33 -9.11 2.88 2.47
CA TYR A 33 -8.32 2.51 3.65
C TYR A 33 -9.08 1.46 4.48
N GLU A 34 -8.43 0.32 4.75
CA GLU A 34 -8.93 -0.71 5.65
C GLU A 34 -8.07 -0.74 6.91
N ILE A 35 -8.71 -0.61 8.08
CA ILE A 35 -8.03 -0.54 9.38
C ILE A 35 -7.22 -1.83 9.63
N PRO A 36 -5.93 -1.72 9.99
CA PRO A 36 -5.12 -2.82 10.54
C PRO A 36 -5.81 -3.58 11.67
N ARG A 37 -6.05 -4.89 11.49
CA ARG A 37 -6.56 -5.79 12.54
C ARG A 37 -5.67 -7.03 12.69
N PRO A 38 -4.42 -6.87 13.16
CA PRO A 38 -3.52 -8.00 13.36
C PRO A 38 -4.08 -8.95 14.42
N MET A 39 -4.19 -10.23 14.10
CA MET A 39 -4.72 -11.26 15.03
C MET A 39 -3.63 -11.92 15.87
N ILE A 40 -2.48 -12.23 15.25
CA ILE A 40 -1.39 -12.99 15.86
C ILE A 40 -0.04 -12.38 15.44
N GLY A 41 0.80 -12.08 16.44
CA GLY A 41 2.14 -11.54 16.25
C GLY A 41 2.18 -10.03 15.95
N ILE A 42 3.39 -9.51 15.77
CA ILE A 42 3.67 -8.11 15.43
C ILE A 42 3.80 -8.01 13.90
N HIS A 43 2.90 -7.25 13.27
CA HIS A 43 2.87 -7.04 11.82
C HIS A 43 3.49 -5.70 11.46
N ARG A 44 4.19 -5.66 10.32
CA ARG A 44 4.69 -4.43 9.71
C ARG A 44 3.64 -3.88 8.76
N TYR A 45 3.28 -2.62 8.94
CA TYR A 45 2.42 -1.86 8.03
C TYR A 45 3.28 -0.84 7.32
N VAL A 46 3.41 -1.02 6.01
CA VAL A 46 4.37 -0.27 5.18
C VAL A 46 3.62 0.72 4.31
N PHE A 47 3.99 1.98 4.37
CA PHE A 47 3.63 2.99 3.40
C PHE A 47 4.77 3.15 2.40
N VAL A 48 4.44 3.08 1.11
CA VAL A 48 5.40 3.24 0.02
C VAL A 48 4.89 4.34 -0.90
N LEU A 49 5.76 5.29 -1.25
CA LEU A 49 5.45 6.38 -2.15
C LEU A 49 6.21 6.21 -3.46
N PHE A 50 5.49 6.33 -4.58
CA PHE A 50 6.04 6.29 -5.93
C PHE A 50 5.79 7.62 -6.63
N LYS A 51 6.67 7.98 -7.56
CA LYS A 51 6.46 9.13 -8.44
C LYS A 51 5.83 8.67 -9.75
N GLN A 52 4.60 9.08 -10.01
CA GLN A 52 3.95 8.85 -11.30
C GLN A 52 4.60 9.70 -12.40
N THR A 53 4.63 9.18 -13.62
CA THR A 53 5.13 9.89 -14.82
C THR A 53 4.18 11.01 -15.28
N GLY A 54 2.91 10.94 -14.86
CA GLY A 54 1.86 11.93 -15.11
C GLY A 54 0.58 11.60 -14.35
N ARG A 55 -0.42 12.47 -14.42
CA ARG A 55 -1.74 12.21 -13.83
C ARG A 55 -2.47 11.11 -14.60
N GLN A 56 -3.26 10.28 -13.91
CA GLN A 56 -4.05 9.19 -14.49
C GLN A 56 -3.21 8.13 -15.24
N THR A 57 -1.95 7.94 -14.82
CA THR A 57 -1.02 6.97 -15.43
C THR A 57 -1.04 5.60 -14.77
N VAL A 58 -1.67 5.46 -13.60
CA VAL A 58 -1.92 4.17 -12.96
C VAL A 58 -3.18 3.57 -13.58
N LEU A 59 -2.99 2.61 -14.48
CA LEU A 59 -4.06 2.03 -15.31
C LEU A 59 -4.48 0.63 -14.87
N ILE A 60 -3.60 -0.08 -14.15
CA ILE A 60 -3.81 -1.48 -13.78
C ILE A 60 -4.10 -1.51 -12.27
N PRO A 61 -5.38 -1.56 -11.87
CA PRO A 61 -5.74 -1.67 -10.47
C PRO A 61 -5.39 -3.06 -9.92
N PRO A 62 -5.16 -3.18 -8.59
CA PRO A 62 -4.97 -4.48 -7.96
C PRO A 62 -6.25 -5.32 -8.05
N ARG A 63 -6.09 -6.62 -8.30
CA ARG A 63 -7.21 -7.59 -8.40
C ARG A 63 -7.78 -8.00 -7.05
N SER A 64 -6.95 -7.97 -6.01
CA SER A 64 -7.29 -8.44 -4.66
C SER A 64 -6.43 -7.70 -3.64
N ARG A 65 -6.96 -7.57 -2.43
CA ARG A 65 -6.16 -7.10 -1.28
C ARG A 65 -5.19 -8.17 -0.79
N ARG A 66 -5.57 -9.45 -0.87
CA ARG A 66 -4.74 -10.57 -0.44
C ARG A 66 -3.74 -10.92 -1.53
N ASN A 67 -2.54 -11.34 -1.13
CA ASN A 67 -1.46 -11.69 -2.04
C ASN A 67 -1.11 -10.54 -3.00
N PHE A 68 -1.23 -9.32 -2.49
CA PHE A 68 -0.76 -8.14 -3.20
C PHE A 68 0.78 -8.16 -3.23
N SER A 69 1.34 -7.59 -4.28
CA SER A 69 2.78 -7.42 -4.44
C SER A 69 3.03 -5.99 -4.88
N THR A 70 3.67 -5.20 -4.01
CA THR A 70 4.01 -3.81 -4.31
C THR A 70 4.87 -3.69 -5.57
N ARG A 71 5.77 -4.66 -5.82
CA ARG A 71 6.63 -4.68 -7.01
C ARG A 71 5.82 -4.98 -8.29
N ASP A 72 5.00 -6.01 -8.26
CA ASP A 72 4.20 -6.41 -9.42
C ASP A 72 3.08 -5.39 -9.73
N PHE A 73 2.75 -4.52 -8.78
CA PHE A 73 1.91 -3.35 -9.03
C PHE A 73 2.69 -2.18 -9.66
N ALA A 74 3.93 -1.95 -9.24
CA ALA A 74 4.74 -0.82 -9.69
C ALA A 74 5.23 -0.97 -11.14
N ASP A 75 5.70 -2.17 -11.50
CA ASP A 75 6.30 -2.45 -12.82
C ASP A 75 5.34 -2.18 -13.99
N PRO A 76 4.13 -2.78 -14.04
CA PRO A 76 3.22 -2.58 -15.17
C PRO A 76 2.55 -1.20 -15.18
N ASN A 77 2.54 -0.49 -14.05
CA ASN A 77 2.07 0.90 -13.96
C ASN A 77 3.20 1.94 -14.18
N GLY A 78 4.42 1.50 -14.51
CA GLY A 78 5.54 2.41 -14.83
C GLY A 78 5.97 3.30 -13.66
N LEU A 79 5.79 2.85 -12.42
CA LEU A 79 6.08 3.65 -11.22
C LEU A 79 7.57 3.70 -10.85
N GLY A 80 8.36 2.77 -11.39
CA GLY A 80 9.80 2.67 -11.11
C GLY A 80 10.09 2.32 -9.64
N LEU A 81 11.22 2.83 -9.13
CA LEU A 81 11.61 2.63 -7.73
C LEU A 81 10.85 3.57 -6.79
N PRO A 82 10.57 3.14 -5.54
CA PRO A 82 9.94 4.00 -4.55
C PRO A 82 10.81 5.21 -4.22
N VAL A 83 10.19 6.38 -4.09
CA VAL A 83 10.86 7.63 -3.69
C VAL A 83 10.90 7.83 -2.18
N ALA A 84 10.01 7.16 -1.45
CA ALA A 84 10.02 7.10 0.01
C ALA A 84 9.32 5.84 0.49
N ALA A 85 9.72 5.36 1.68
CA ALA A 85 9.01 4.30 2.39
C ALA A 85 9.15 4.51 3.90
N VAL A 86 8.08 4.23 4.63
CA VAL A 86 8.07 4.22 6.10
C VAL A 86 7.20 3.06 6.57
N TYR A 87 7.50 2.49 7.73
CA TYR A 87 6.66 1.45 8.31
C TYR A 87 6.50 1.65 9.81
N PHE A 88 5.42 1.09 10.34
CA PHE A 88 5.22 0.92 11.77
C PHE A 88 4.88 -0.54 12.07
N ASN A 89 5.04 -0.92 13.34
CA ASN A 89 4.69 -2.24 13.84
C ASN A 89 3.39 -2.14 14.63
N ALA A 90 2.47 -3.10 14.44
CA ALA A 90 1.29 -3.22 15.29
C ALA A 90 0.96 -4.69 15.57
N GLN A 91 0.38 -4.94 16.73
CA GLN A 91 -0.13 -6.24 17.16
C GLN A 91 -1.56 -6.09 17.67
N ARG A 92 -2.22 -7.21 17.94
CA ARG A 92 -3.58 -7.18 18.50
C ARG A 92 -3.57 -6.38 19.80
N GLU A 93 -4.53 -5.46 19.95
CA GLU A 93 -4.76 -4.78 21.22
C GLU A 93 -5.13 -5.82 22.28
N THR A 94 -4.40 -5.80 23.40
CA THR A 94 -4.74 -6.59 24.58
C THR A 94 -5.54 -5.69 25.51
N ALA A 95 -6.73 -6.14 25.89
CA ALA A 95 -7.59 -5.49 26.88
C ALA A 95 -6.90 -5.38 28.25
#